data_AF-A0A0N0ZMN4-F1
#
_entry.id   AF-A0A0N0ZMN4-F1
#
_cell.length_a   1.000
_cell.length_b   1.000
_cell.length_c   1.000
_cell.angle_alpha   90.00
_cell.angle_beta   90.00
_cell.angle_gamma   90.00
#
_symmetry.space_group_name_H-M   'P 1'
#
loop_
_entity.id
_entity.type
_entity.pdbx_description
1 polymer ?
#
loop_
_entity_poly.entity_id
_entity_poly.type
_entity_poly.pdbx_seq_one_letter_code
_entity_poly.pdbx_strand_id
1 'polypeptide(L)'
;MTFWALLILILLLAALVAYLGDRVAKWAGKRHYRLFGLRPRQTATLVAVLTGVGIALFSYLGFLLVFREAREVILEAQAIRAERDQLRRERQVLLEAKAAMEAEASRTLAELNVLREERKDLSRALEQANQVRKRLEEEAKALASQVQALGRERATLEAERQALSQLLEERNRALSERTRELKALESRLLALQQAAERAEGEKARLLAERKRLQEEVLGALARLEEARRQRQALAEEVEALKASLSKAREELRQTEERVRNLLVQAEVLQGERGQLAQSLIRLSQ
;
A
#
# COMPACT_ATOMS: atom_id res chain seq x y z
N MET A 1 57.89 -84.07 -62.90
CA MET A 1 58.52 -84.69 -64.10
C MET A 1 59.84 -84.01 -64.48
N THR A 2 60.00 -82.70 -64.25
CA THR A 2 61.18 -81.92 -64.66
C THR A 2 62.43 -82.14 -63.80
N PHE A 3 62.29 -82.41 -62.49
CA PHE A 3 63.44 -82.60 -61.59
C PHE A 3 64.35 -83.78 -61.98
N TRP A 4 63.75 -84.96 -62.26
CA TRP A 4 64.50 -86.14 -62.68
C TRP A 4 65.13 -85.98 -64.08
N ALA A 5 64.43 -85.33 -65.01
CA ALA A 5 64.96 -85.04 -66.34
C ALA A 5 66.14 -84.05 -66.29
N LEU A 6 66.06 -83.03 -65.45
CA LEU A 6 67.16 -82.09 -65.18
C LEU A 6 68.37 -82.81 -64.57
N LEU A 7 68.15 -83.74 -63.64
CA LEU A 7 69.23 -84.49 -63.01
C LEU A 7 69.98 -85.38 -64.00
N ILE A 8 69.25 -86.08 -64.89
CA ILE A 8 69.85 -86.89 -65.97
C ILE A 8 70.60 -86.00 -66.96
N LEU A 9 70.05 -84.85 -67.34
CA LEU A 9 70.70 -83.89 -68.23
C LEU A 9 72.00 -83.36 -67.64
N ILE A 10 72.01 -82.96 -66.36
CA ILE A 10 73.20 -82.48 -65.65
C ILE A 10 74.24 -83.58 -65.56
N LEU A 11 73.84 -84.82 -65.28
CA LEU A 11 74.74 -85.97 -65.24
C LEU A 11 75.41 -86.22 -66.60
N LEU A 12 74.64 -86.17 -67.69
CA LEU A 12 75.16 -86.30 -69.06
C LEU A 12 76.10 -85.14 -69.43
N LEU A 13 75.77 -83.92 -69.03
CA LEU A 13 76.59 -82.74 -69.30
C LEU A 13 77.90 -82.78 -68.50
N ALA A 14 77.84 -83.19 -67.23
CA ALA A 14 79.03 -83.39 -66.39
C ALA A 14 79.93 -84.51 -66.96
N ALA A 15 79.34 -85.61 -67.43
CA ALA A 15 80.08 -86.68 -68.11
C ALA A 15 80.72 -86.21 -69.42
N LEU A 16 80.01 -85.41 -70.22
CA LEU A 16 80.53 -84.82 -71.46
C LEU A 16 81.71 -83.88 -71.19
N VAL A 17 81.58 -83.02 -70.18
CA VAL A 17 82.63 -82.08 -69.75
C VAL A 17 83.86 -82.82 -69.22
N ALA A 18 83.67 -83.84 -68.37
CA ALA A 18 84.76 -84.68 -67.88
C ALA A 18 85.48 -85.39 -69.04
N TYR A 19 84.74 -85.91 -70.02
CA TYR A 19 85.30 -86.53 -71.21
C TYR A 19 86.11 -85.56 -72.10
N LEU A 20 85.59 -84.35 -72.32
CA LEU A 20 86.29 -83.28 -73.04
C LEU A 20 87.56 -82.84 -72.30
N GLY A 21 87.49 -82.69 -70.98
CA GLY A 21 88.64 -82.38 -70.12
C GLY A 21 89.76 -83.41 -70.24
N ASP A 22 89.42 -84.71 -70.15
CA ASP A 22 90.37 -85.81 -70.32
C ASP A 22 91.00 -85.86 -71.71
N ARG A 23 90.23 -85.49 -72.74
CA ARG A 23 90.69 -85.50 -74.13
C ARG A 23 91.65 -84.33 -74.42
N VAL A 24 91.38 -83.15 -73.88
CA VAL A 24 92.30 -82.00 -73.96
C VAL A 24 93.57 -82.26 -73.14
N ALA A 25 93.45 -82.86 -71.95
CA ALA A 25 94.61 -83.25 -71.13
C ALA A 25 95.51 -84.27 -71.85
N LYS A 26 94.93 -85.30 -72.49
CA LYS A 26 95.67 -86.30 -73.29
C LYS A 26 96.33 -85.70 -74.54
N TRP A 27 95.69 -84.72 -75.18
CA TRP A 27 96.23 -84.04 -76.37
C TRP A 27 97.39 -83.10 -76.00
N ALA A 28 97.25 -82.33 -74.91
CA ALA A 28 98.29 -81.47 -74.38
C ALA A 28 99.51 -82.27 -73.86
N GLY A 29 99.30 -83.48 -73.32
CA GLY A 29 100.38 -84.33 -72.81
C GLY A 29 101.25 -85.01 -73.89
N LYS A 30 100.74 -85.27 -75.10
CA LYS A 30 101.48 -85.99 -76.16
C LYS A 30 102.32 -85.09 -77.07
N ARG A 31 101.95 -83.82 -77.18
CA ARG A 31 102.53 -82.88 -78.14
C ARG A 31 103.36 -81.89 -77.34
N HIS A 32 104.69 -82.02 -77.40
CA HIS A 32 105.67 -81.23 -76.62
C HIS A 32 105.65 -79.73 -77.00
N TYR A 33 104.54 -79.04 -76.74
CA TYR A 33 104.37 -77.63 -77.03
C TYR A 33 105.23 -76.80 -76.06
N ARG A 34 106.22 -76.09 -76.61
CA ARG A 34 107.00 -75.07 -75.89
C ARG A 34 106.27 -73.74 -75.98
N LEU A 35 105.23 -73.56 -75.16
CA LEU A 35 104.62 -72.25 -74.95
C LEU A 35 105.51 -71.44 -73.99
N PHE A 36 106.00 -70.28 -74.45
CA PHE A 36 106.78 -69.32 -73.65
C PHE A 36 108.03 -69.88 -72.94
N GLY A 37 108.77 -70.81 -73.56
CA GLY A 37 110.09 -71.24 -73.08
C GLY A 37 110.12 -72.08 -71.79
N LEU A 38 108.96 -72.51 -71.28
CA LEU A 38 108.83 -73.26 -70.03
C LEU A 38 109.10 -74.77 -70.18
N ARG A 39 109.57 -75.41 -69.11
CA ARG A 39 109.91 -76.85 -69.06
C ARG A 39 108.63 -77.68 -69.33
N PRO A 40 108.66 -78.74 -70.17
CA PRO A 40 107.45 -79.41 -70.70
C PRO A 40 106.42 -79.86 -69.66
N ARG A 41 106.87 -80.23 -68.45
CA ARG A 41 106.00 -80.64 -67.34
C ARG A 41 105.19 -79.49 -66.74
N GLN A 42 105.72 -78.27 -66.71
CA GLN A 42 105.04 -77.09 -66.17
C GLN A 42 104.01 -76.53 -67.17
N THR A 43 104.31 -76.59 -68.46
CA THR A 43 103.38 -76.18 -69.53
C THR A 43 102.13 -77.06 -69.54
N ALA A 44 102.28 -78.38 -69.31
CA ALA A 44 101.16 -79.30 -69.19
C ALA A 44 100.23 -78.95 -68.00
N THR A 45 100.80 -78.61 -66.83
CA THR A 45 100.03 -78.18 -65.66
C THR A 45 99.32 -76.86 -65.90
N LEU A 46 99.98 -75.88 -66.54
CA LEU A 46 99.37 -74.59 -66.86
C LEU A 46 98.20 -74.75 -67.83
N VAL A 47 98.37 -75.58 -68.86
CA VAL A 47 97.29 -75.90 -69.80
C VAL A 47 96.15 -76.60 -69.08
N ALA A 48 96.42 -77.57 -68.19
CA ALA A 48 95.39 -78.26 -67.41
C ALA A 48 94.61 -77.31 -66.48
N VAL A 49 95.27 -76.37 -65.81
CA VAL A 49 94.61 -75.35 -64.98
C VAL A 49 93.79 -74.39 -65.84
N LEU A 50 94.33 -73.93 -66.97
CA LEU A 50 93.59 -73.09 -67.92
C LEU A 50 92.39 -73.83 -68.53
N THR A 51 92.50 -75.13 -68.80
CA THR A 51 91.35 -75.92 -69.23
C THR A 51 90.36 -76.11 -68.09
N GLY A 52 90.81 -76.34 -66.86
CA GLY A 52 89.94 -76.44 -65.68
C GLY A 52 89.15 -75.15 -65.43
N VAL A 53 89.81 -73.98 -65.49
CA VAL A 53 89.16 -72.67 -65.39
C VAL A 53 88.25 -72.41 -66.58
N GLY A 54 88.68 -72.75 -67.80
CA GLY A 54 87.87 -72.64 -69.01
C GLY A 54 86.60 -73.49 -68.94
N ILE A 55 86.73 -74.73 -68.46
CA ILE A 55 85.62 -75.65 -68.21
C ILE A 55 84.69 -75.11 -67.11
N ALA A 56 85.23 -74.60 -66.00
CA ALA A 56 84.43 -74.04 -64.92
C ALA A 56 83.67 -72.78 -65.37
N LEU A 57 84.31 -71.87 -66.11
CA LEU A 57 83.67 -70.69 -66.70
C LEU A 57 82.62 -71.09 -67.74
N PHE A 58 82.91 -72.05 -68.61
CA PHE A 58 81.95 -72.54 -69.61
C PHE A 58 80.77 -73.28 -68.96
N SER A 59 81.01 -74.02 -67.87
CA SER A 59 79.97 -74.67 -67.09
C SER A 59 79.11 -73.66 -66.33
N TYR A 60 79.71 -72.60 -65.76
CA TYR A 60 79.00 -71.51 -65.10
C TYR A 60 78.19 -70.66 -66.11
N LEU A 61 78.77 -70.38 -67.28
CA LEU A 61 78.08 -69.67 -68.36
C LEU A 61 76.96 -70.52 -68.96
N GLY A 62 77.20 -71.82 -69.13
CA GLY A 62 76.19 -72.81 -69.50
C GLY A 62 75.06 -72.89 -68.48
N PHE A 63 75.38 -72.87 -67.19
CA PHE A 63 74.38 -72.79 -66.12
C PHE A 63 73.56 -71.50 -66.21
N LEU A 64 74.18 -70.33 -66.39
CA LEU A 64 73.46 -69.05 -66.57
C LEU A 64 72.60 -69.01 -67.86
N LEU A 65 73.04 -69.65 -68.93
CA LEU A 65 72.33 -69.71 -70.23
C LEU A 65 71.17 -70.72 -70.23
N VAL A 66 71.33 -71.86 -69.55
CA VAL A 66 70.32 -72.93 -69.49
C VAL A 66 69.28 -72.62 -68.42
N PHE A 67 69.69 -72.09 -67.26
CA PHE A 67 68.79 -71.74 -66.17
C PHE A 67 68.35 -70.26 -66.22
N ARG A 68 67.90 -69.80 -67.40
CA ARG A 68 67.27 -68.48 -67.53
C ARG A 68 66.09 -68.33 -66.57
N GLU A 69 65.32 -69.41 -66.40
CA GLU A 69 64.20 -69.49 -65.46
C GLU A 69 64.63 -69.34 -64.00
N ALA A 70 65.80 -69.83 -63.57
CA ALA A 70 66.26 -69.64 -62.19
C ALA A 70 66.63 -68.17 -61.89
N ARG A 71 67.19 -67.45 -62.88
CA ARG A 71 67.48 -66.02 -62.75
C ARG A 71 66.20 -65.18 -62.75
N GLU A 72 65.24 -65.50 -63.62
CA GLU A 72 63.93 -64.86 -63.66
C GLU A 72 63.17 -65.08 -62.34
N VAL A 73 63.13 -66.30 -61.82
CA VAL A 73 62.49 -66.60 -60.52
C VAL A 73 63.17 -65.86 -59.35
N ILE A 74 64.50 -65.70 -59.35
CA ILE A 74 65.18 -64.94 -58.29
C ILE A 74 64.84 -63.44 -58.36
N LEU A 75 64.79 -62.86 -59.57
CA LEU A 75 64.44 -61.45 -59.77
C LEU A 75 62.94 -61.19 -59.52
N GLU A 76 62.05 -62.05 -60.00
CA GLU A 76 60.61 -62.00 -59.70
C GLU A 76 60.35 -62.18 -58.22
N ALA A 77 61.05 -63.10 -57.55
CA ALA A 77 60.88 -63.26 -56.10
C ALA A 77 61.43 -62.06 -55.31
N GLN A 78 62.40 -61.29 -55.84
CA GLN A 78 62.80 -60.01 -55.26
C GLN A 78 61.73 -58.93 -55.49
N ALA A 79 61.17 -58.84 -56.69
CA ALA A 79 60.07 -57.92 -57.01
C ALA A 79 58.82 -58.20 -56.16
N ILE A 80 58.41 -59.47 -56.04
CA ILE A 80 57.27 -59.91 -55.21
C ILE A 80 57.54 -59.62 -53.72
N ARG A 81 58.79 -59.77 -53.25
CA ARG A 81 59.13 -59.39 -51.86
C ARG A 81 59.01 -57.89 -51.64
N ALA A 82 59.48 -57.08 -52.59
CA ALA A 82 59.36 -55.63 -52.52
C ALA A 82 57.89 -55.18 -52.53
N GLU A 83 57.07 -55.74 -53.42
CA GLU A 83 55.63 -55.47 -53.50
C GLU A 83 54.90 -55.89 -52.21
N ARG A 84 55.20 -57.08 -51.68
CA ARG A 84 54.64 -57.54 -50.39
C ARG A 84 55.04 -56.61 -49.24
N ASP A 85 56.28 -56.15 -49.21
CA ASP A 85 56.75 -55.25 -48.16
C ASP A 85 56.13 -53.85 -48.29
N GLN A 86 55.87 -53.38 -49.51
CA GLN A 86 55.10 -52.16 -49.76
C GLN A 86 53.64 -52.32 -49.31
N LEU A 87 52.96 -53.38 -49.74
CA LEU A 87 51.58 -53.69 -49.36
C LEU A 87 51.43 -53.85 -47.83
N ARG A 88 52.44 -54.42 -47.16
CA ARG A 88 52.47 -54.49 -45.69
C ARG A 88 52.53 -53.11 -45.05
N ARG A 89 53.38 -52.21 -45.57
CA ARG A 89 53.46 -50.82 -45.08
C ARG A 89 52.15 -50.07 -45.33
N GLU A 90 51.58 -50.18 -46.53
CA GLU A 90 50.30 -49.56 -46.86
C GLU A 90 49.18 -50.07 -45.96
N ARG A 91 49.10 -51.40 -45.75
CA ARG A 91 48.14 -51.98 -44.80
C ARG A 91 48.34 -51.45 -43.39
N GLN A 92 49.57 -51.29 -42.94
CA GLN A 92 49.86 -50.78 -41.60
C GLN A 92 49.45 -49.32 -41.46
N VAL A 93 49.74 -48.48 -42.44
CA VAL A 93 49.28 -47.08 -42.49
C VAL A 93 47.75 -47.00 -42.51
N LEU A 94 47.08 -47.85 -43.30
CA LEU A 94 45.62 -47.89 -43.34
C LEU A 94 45.01 -48.34 -42.01
N LEU A 95 45.63 -49.30 -41.32
CA LEU A 95 45.18 -49.74 -40.00
C LEU A 95 45.35 -48.64 -38.95
N GLU A 96 46.47 -47.91 -38.98
CA GLU A 96 46.71 -46.76 -38.10
C GLU A 96 45.70 -45.63 -38.38
N ALA A 97 45.45 -45.31 -39.66
CA ALA A 97 44.45 -44.32 -40.05
C ALA A 97 43.04 -44.73 -39.62
N LYS A 98 42.67 -46.01 -39.77
CA LYS A 98 41.39 -46.54 -39.31
C LYS A 98 41.25 -46.42 -37.79
N ALA A 99 42.30 -46.79 -37.04
CA ALA A 99 42.29 -46.69 -35.58
C ALA A 99 42.17 -45.23 -35.10
N ALA A 100 42.85 -44.29 -35.77
CA ALA A 100 42.71 -42.86 -35.49
C ALA A 100 41.28 -42.36 -35.76
N MET A 101 40.68 -42.77 -36.89
CA MET A 101 39.31 -42.39 -37.25
C MET A 101 38.27 -42.99 -36.29
N GLU A 102 38.44 -44.24 -35.86
CA GLU A 102 37.59 -44.87 -34.85
C GLU A 102 37.71 -44.15 -33.49
N ALA A 103 38.91 -43.71 -33.12
CA ALA A 103 39.14 -42.92 -31.91
C ALA A 103 38.44 -41.55 -31.98
N GLU A 104 38.55 -40.82 -33.10
CA GLU A 104 37.84 -39.56 -33.32
C GLU A 104 36.31 -39.74 -33.33
N ALA A 105 35.80 -40.80 -33.96
CA ALA A 105 34.38 -41.13 -33.93
C ALA A 105 33.89 -41.40 -32.50
N SER A 106 34.69 -42.11 -31.69
CA SER A 106 34.33 -42.36 -30.29
C SER A 106 34.32 -41.08 -29.43
N ARG A 107 35.27 -40.16 -29.65
CA ARG A 107 35.32 -38.86 -28.97
C ARG A 107 34.14 -37.98 -29.33
N THR A 108 33.84 -37.86 -30.62
CA THR A 108 32.70 -37.06 -31.11
C THR A 108 31.37 -37.62 -30.63
N LEU A 109 31.21 -38.94 -30.55
CA LEU A 109 30.02 -39.56 -29.94
C LEU A 109 29.92 -39.26 -28.44
N ALA A 110 31.03 -39.26 -27.71
CA ALA A 110 31.05 -38.88 -26.30
C ALA A 110 30.66 -37.40 -26.11
N GLU A 111 31.22 -36.50 -26.91
CA GLU A 111 30.87 -35.06 -26.90
C GLU A 111 29.39 -34.84 -27.23
N LEU A 112 28.85 -35.53 -28.24
CA LEU A 112 27.42 -35.45 -28.58
C LEU A 112 26.52 -35.93 -27.45
N ASN A 113 26.92 -36.96 -26.70
CA ASN A 113 26.15 -37.44 -25.57
C ASN A 113 26.17 -36.44 -24.40
N VAL A 114 27.32 -35.82 -24.12
CA VAL A 114 27.42 -34.74 -23.12
C VAL A 114 26.53 -33.56 -23.52
N LEU A 115 26.65 -33.09 -24.76
CA LEU A 115 25.87 -31.95 -25.26
C LEU A 115 24.36 -32.24 -25.27
N ARG A 116 23.96 -33.50 -25.50
CA ARG A 116 22.56 -33.93 -25.41
C ARG A 116 22.01 -33.86 -23.98
N GLU A 117 22.78 -34.30 -22.98
CA GLU A 117 22.36 -34.17 -21.58
C GLU A 117 22.34 -32.70 -21.14
N GLU A 118 23.34 -31.90 -21.52
CA GLU A 118 23.33 -30.44 -21.25
C GLU A 118 22.10 -29.75 -21.86
N ARG A 119 21.74 -30.07 -23.10
CA ARG A 119 20.53 -29.54 -23.74
C ARG A 119 19.26 -29.92 -22.98
N LYS A 120 19.19 -31.15 -22.48
CA LYS A 120 18.04 -31.66 -21.73
C LYS A 120 17.92 -30.98 -20.37
N ASP A 121 19.03 -30.75 -19.69
CA ASP A 121 19.06 -30.01 -18.43
C ASP A 121 18.71 -28.54 -18.63
N LEU A 122 19.24 -27.90 -19.69
CA LEU A 122 18.84 -26.54 -20.08
C LEU A 122 17.34 -26.46 -20.40
N SER A 123 16.79 -27.45 -21.11
CA SER A 123 15.36 -27.51 -21.40
C SER A 123 14.53 -27.60 -20.13
N ARG A 124 14.95 -28.42 -19.16
CA ARG A 124 14.28 -28.55 -17.85
C ARG A 124 14.37 -27.25 -17.04
N ALA A 125 15.54 -26.61 -17.02
CA ALA A 125 15.74 -25.33 -16.35
C ALA A 125 14.85 -24.23 -16.97
N LEU A 126 14.73 -24.21 -18.31
CA LEU A 126 13.88 -23.26 -19.01
C LEU A 126 12.38 -23.51 -18.76
N GLU A 127 11.96 -24.78 -18.69
CA GLU A 127 10.59 -25.17 -18.28
C GLU A 127 10.29 -24.67 -16.86
N GLN A 128 11.19 -24.93 -15.90
CA GLN A 128 11.05 -24.48 -14.52
C GLN A 128 11.01 -22.95 -14.42
N ALA A 129 11.92 -22.25 -15.12
CA ALA A 129 11.94 -20.80 -15.16
C ALA A 129 10.63 -20.22 -15.72
N ASN A 130 10.07 -20.84 -16.78
CA ASN A 130 8.78 -20.43 -17.33
C ASN A 130 7.62 -20.68 -16.35
N GLN A 131 7.63 -21.79 -15.61
CA GLN A 131 6.62 -22.05 -14.58
C GLN A 131 6.70 -21.02 -13.45
N VAL A 132 7.90 -20.72 -12.96
CA VAL A 132 8.11 -19.67 -11.95
C VAL A 132 7.66 -18.31 -12.48
N ARG A 133 8.02 -17.96 -13.72
CA ARG A 133 7.60 -16.69 -14.34
C ARG A 133 6.08 -16.58 -14.42
N LYS A 134 5.38 -17.65 -14.80
CA LYS A 134 3.91 -17.68 -14.83
C LYS A 134 3.30 -17.48 -13.44
N ARG A 135 3.81 -18.18 -12.42
CA ARG A 135 3.35 -18.00 -11.02
C ARG A 135 3.56 -16.57 -10.54
N LEU A 136 4.74 -16.00 -10.77
CA LEU A 136 5.04 -14.62 -10.41
C LEU A 136 4.14 -13.62 -11.15
N GLU A 137 3.79 -13.89 -12.41
CA GLU A 137 2.87 -13.05 -13.17
C GLU A 137 1.43 -13.12 -12.62
N GLU A 138 0.97 -14.30 -12.21
CA GLU A 138 -0.31 -14.50 -11.53
C GLU A 138 -0.35 -13.81 -10.16
N GLU A 139 0.71 -13.97 -9.35
CA GLU A 139 0.87 -13.28 -8.06
C GLU A 139 0.91 -11.77 -8.23
N ALA A 140 1.64 -11.25 -9.23
CA ALA A 140 1.68 -9.82 -9.52
C ALA A 140 0.31 -9.27 -9.93
N LYS A 141 -0.46 -10.02 -10.73
CA LYS A 141 -1.85 -9.65 -11.08
C LYS A 141 -2.76 -9.67 -9.86
N ALA A 142 -2.64 -10.68 -9.01
CA ALA A 142 -3.40 -10.78 -7.77
C ALA A 142 -3.07 -9.61 -6.83
N LEU A 143 -1.79 -9.31 -6.62
CA LEU A 143 -1.34 -8.16 -5.82
C LEU A 143 -1.82 -6.83 -6.40
N ALA A 144 -1.76 -6.64 -7.72
CA ALA A 144 -2.28 -5.44 -8.36
C ALA A 144 -3.79 -5.25 -8.10
N SER A 145 -4.57 -6.33 -8.15
CA SER A 145 -5.99 -6.29 -7.84
C SER A 145 -6.26 -5.97 -6.37
N GLN A 146 -5.46 -6.50 -5.44
CA GLN A 146 -5.55 -6.20 -4.01
C GLN A 146 -5.22 -4.74 -3.72
N VAL A 147 -4.14 -4.21 -4.32
CA VAL A 147 -3.77 -2.79 -4.20
C VAL A 147 -4.88 -1.88 -4.73
N GLN A 148 -5.51 -2.24 -5.84
CA GLN A 148 -6.65 -1.48 -6.36
C GLN A 148 -7.86 -1.53 -5.42
N ALA A 149 -8.17 -2.70 -4.85
CA ALA A 149 -9.26 -2.85 -3.89
C ALA A 149 -9.03 -2.02 -2.62
N LEU A 150 -7.83 -2.13 -2.03
CA LEU A 150 -7.42 -1.33 -0.87
C LEU A 150 -7.40 0.17 -1.17
N GLY A 151 -7.01 0.56 -2.39
CA GLY A 151 -7.08 1.95 -2.83
C GLY A 151 -8.51 2.50 -2.86
N ARG A 152 -9.48 1.69 -3.30
CA ARG A 152 -10.91 2.05 -3.27
C ARG A 152 -11.44 2.14 -1.84
N GLU A 153 -11.12 1.16 -1.00
CA GLU A 153 -11.52 1.14 0.41
C GLU A 153 -10.96 2.35 1.17
N ARG A 154 -9.71 2.70 0.92
CA ARG A 154 -9.10 3.91 1.50
C ARG A 154 -9.83 5.18 1.05
N ALA A 155 -10.17 5.29 -0.23
CA ALA A 155 -10.92 6.44 -0.74
C ALA A 155 -12.32 6.54 -0.11
N THR A 156 -13.01 5.42 0.10
CA THR A 156 -14.31 5.41 0.79
C THR A 156 -14.18 5.82 2.25
N LEU A 157 -13.18 5.31 2.97
CA LEU A 157 -12.92 5.67 4.37
C LEU A 157 -12.51 7.15 4.51
N GLU A 158 -11.74 7.70 3.57
CA GLU A 158 -11.40 9.12 3.56
C GLU A 158 -12.64 10.00 3.34
N ALA A 159 -13.55 9.59 2.45
CA ALA A 159 -14.83 10.29 2.23
C ALA A 159 -15.75 10.21 3.46
N GLU A 160 -15.88 9.04 4.10
CA GLU A 160 -16.64 8.87 5.33
C GLU A 160 -16.07 9.73 6.48
N ARG A 161 -14.75 9.75 6.64
CA ARG A 161 -14.08 10.59 7.63
C ARG A 161 -14.37 12.07 7.39
N GLN A 162 -14.35 12.53 6.13
CA GLN A 162 -14.69 13.91 5.80
C GLN A 162 -16.16 14.22 6.13
N ALA A 163 -17.09 13.35 5.76
CA ALA A 163 -18.51 13.51 6.08
C ALA A 163 -18.75 13.55 7.59
N LEU A 164 -18.11 12.66 8.35
CA LEU A 164 -18.20 12.65 9.82
C LEU A 164 -17.62 13.92 10.44
N SER A 165 -16.50 14.44 9.90
CA SER A 165 -15.92 15.68 10.39
C SER A 165 -16.84 16.89 10.18
N GLN A 166 -17.49 16.98 9.02
CA GLN A 166 -18.48 18.02 8.72
C GLN A 166 -19.69 17.90 9.66
N LEU A 167 -20.21 16.68 9.85
CA LEU A 167 -21.32 16.43 10.76
C LEU A 167 -20.96 16.84 12.20
N LEU A 168 -19.74 16.56 12.66
CA LEU A 168 -19.28 16.99 13.99
C LEU A 168 -19.21 18.51 14.11
N GLU A 169 -18.73 19.22 13.09
CA GLU A 169 -18.71 20.68 13.08
C GLU A 169 -20.13 21.27 13.13
N GLU A 170 -21.06 20.73 12.33
CA GLU A 170 -22.47 21.14 12.33
C GLU A 170 -23.10 20.93 13.71
N ARG A 171 -22.88 19.76 14.33
CA ARG A 171 -23.40 19.45 15.66
C ARG A 171 -22.80 20.36 16.73
N ASN A 172 -21.51 20.68 16.65
CA ASN A 172 -20.87 21.60 17.57
C ASN A 172 -21.43 23.03 17.44
N ARG A 173 -21.70 23.50 16.21
CA ARG A 173 -22.36 24.78 15.99
C ARG A 173 -23.77 24.80 16.59
N ALA A 174 -24.57 23.78 16.30
CA ALA A 174 -25.91 23.64 16.86
C ALA A 174 -25.90 23.60 18.41
N LEU A 175 -24.96 22.86 19.01
CA LEU A 175 -24.80 22.83 20.47
C LEU A 175 -24.40 24.20 21.04
N SER A 176 -23.53 24.93 20.36
CA SER A 176 -23.15 26.30 20.77
C SER A 176 -24.36 27.25 20.74
N GLU A 177 -25.16 27.18 19.68
CA GLU A 177 -26.40 27.97 19.54
C GLU A 177 -27.41 27.62 20.63
N ARG A 178 -27.68 26.33 20.86
CA ARG A 178 -28.54 25.87 21.96
C ARG A 178 -28.04 26.31 23.33
N THR A 179 -26.74 26.29 23.55
CA THR A 179 -26.14 26.77 24.81
C THR A 179 -26.36 28.27 24.99
N ARG A 180 -26.29 29.07 23.91
CA ARG A 180 -26.60 30.51 23.96
C ARG A 180 -28.10 30.75 24.20
N GLU A 181 -28.96 29.99 23.54
CA GLU A 181 -30.42 30.04 23.76
C GLU A 181 -30.78 29.73 25.20
N LEU A 182 -30.22 28.67 25.78
CA LEU A 182 -30.45 28.28 27.17
C LEU A 182 -30.02 29.39 28.13
N LYS A 183 -28.82 29.96 27.97
CA LYS A 183 -28.36 31.09 28.79
C LYS A 183 -29.27 32.31 28.67
N ALA A 184 -29.77 32.59 27.45
CA ALA A 184 -30.70 33.68 27.24
C ALA A 184 -32.05 33.42 27.95
N LEU A 185 -32.57 32.20 27.87
CA LEU A 185 -33.80 31.80 28.58
C LEU A 185 -33.64 31.85 30.10
N GLU A 186 -32.52 31.38 30.63
CA GLU A 186 -32.19 31.48 32.07
C GLU A 186 -32.18 32.95 32.52
N SER A 187 -31.54 33.84 31.76
CA SER A 187 -31.52 35.27 32.08
C SER A 187 -32.92 35.91 32.05
N ARG A 188 -33.79 35.48 31.11
CA ARG A 188 -35.17 35.93 31.02
C ARG A 188 -36.01 35.43 32.19
N LEU A 189 -35.83 34.17 32.60
CA LEU A 189 -36.51 33.61 33.76
C LEU A 189 -36.14 34.37 35.04
N LEU A 190 -34.86 34.67 35.25
CA LEU A 190 -34.40 35.49 36.37
C LEU A 190 -35.01 36.90 36.34
N ALA A 191 -35.04 37.54 35.17
CA ALA A 191 -35.65 38.86 35.02
C ALA A 191 -37.16 38.84 35.30
N LEU A 192 -37.88 37.81 34.83
CA LEU A 192 -39.30 37.62 35.11
C LEU A 192 -39.57 37.33 36.59
N GLN A 193 -38.73 36.54 37.25
CA GLN A 193 -38.82 36.31 38.70
C GLN A 193 -38.67 37.63 39.47
N GLN A 194 -37.66 38.43 39.15
CA GLN A 194 -37.48 39.74 39.78
C GLN A 194 -38.64 40.70 39.49
N ALA A 195 -39.19 40.68 38.27
CA ALA A 195 -40.34 41.49 37.92
C ALA A 195 -41.60 41.07 38.70
N ALA A 196 -41.81 39.76 38.87
CA ALA A 196 -42.90 39.22 39.67
C ALA A 196 -42.77 39.63 41.15
N GLU A 197 -41.58 39.52 41.75
CA GLU A 197 -41.31 39.97 43.12
C GLU A 197 -41.59 41.46 43.29
N ARG A 198 -41.17 42.30 42.33
CA ARG A 198 -41.47 43.75 42.33
C ARG A 198 -42.97 44.01 42.26
N ALA A 199 -43.68 43.34 41.36
CA ALA A 199 -45.12 43.48 41.20
C ALA A 199 -45.88 43.03 42.47
N GLU A 200 -45.43 41.96 43.14
CA GLU A 200 -45.99 41.55 44.44
C GLU A 200 -45.73 42.61 45.52
N GLY A 201 -44.54 43.19 45.56
CA GLY A 201 -44.21 44.29 46.46
C GLY A 201 -45.06 45.55 46.23
N GLU A 202 -45.25 45.94 44.97
CA GLU A 202 -46.14 47.06 44.59
C GLU A 202 -47.60 46.77 44.97
N LYS A 203 -48.09 45.57 44.68
CA LYS A 203 -49.44 45.13 45.08
C LYS A 203 -49.62 45.22 46.59
N ALA A 204 -48.64 44.78 47.38
CA ALA A 204 -48.69 44.88 48.84
C ALA A 204 -48.75 46.34 49.32
N ARG A 205 -47.96 47.23 48.72
CA ARG A 205 -48.00 48.68 49.00
C ARG A 205 -49.35 49.31 48.68
N LEU A 206 -49.88 49.05 47.49
CA LEU A 206 -51.19 49.56 47.08
C LEU A 206 -52.32 49.03 47.96
N LEU A 207 -52.25 47.78 48.42
CA LEU A 207 -53.21 47.24 49.38
C LEU A 207 -53.13 47.94 50.74
N ALA A 208 -51.92 48.26 51.22
CA ALA A 208 -51.73 49.00 52.46
C ALA A 208 -52.24 50.45 52.34
N GLU A 209 -51.94 51.12 51.23
CA GLU A 209 -52.44 52.47 50.93
C GLU A 209 -53.97 52.49 50.83
N ARG A 210 -54.57 51.51 50.13
CA ARG A 210 -56.02 51.35 50.08
C ARG A 210 -56.64 51.21 51.46
N LYS A 211 -56.05 50.38 52.35
CA LYS A 211 -56.55 50.22 53.73
C LYS A 211 -56.47 51.53 54.50
N ARG A 212 -55.33 52.24 54.40
CA ARG A 212 -55.15 53.54 55.04
C ARG A 212 -56.17 54.57 54.55
N LEU A 213 -56.37 54.68 53.23
CA LEU A 213 -57.38 55.58 52.66
C LEU A 213 -58.80 55.19 53.10
N GLN A 214 -59.10 53.89 53.23
CA GLN A 214 -60.38 53.44 53.78
C GLN A 214 -60.57 53.88 55.25
N GLU A 215 -59.54 53.76 56.08
CA GLU A 215 -59.55 54.24 57.47
C GLU A 215 -59.70 55.77 57.53
N GLU A 216 -58.99 56.51 56.67
CA GLU A 216 -59.10 57.97 56.57
C GLU A 216 -60.50 58.40 56.14
N VAL A 217 -61.13 57.72 55.17
CA VAL A 217 -62.51 57.97 54.75
C VAL A 217 -63.50 57.69 55.88
N LEU A 218 -63.36 56.56 56.60
CA LEU A 218 -64.19 56.25 57.77
C LEU A 218 -64.05 57.32 58.86
N GLY A 219 -62.82 57.76 59.14
CA GLY A 219 -62.57 58.85 60.08
C GLY A 219 -63.17 60.19 59.63
N ALA A 220 -63.10 60.51 58.34
CA ALA A 220 -63.71 61.72 57.78
C ALA A 220 -65.25 61.68 57.85
N LEU A 221 -65.86 60.52 57.61
CA LEU A 221 -67.30 60.33 57.78
C LEU A 221 -67.73 60.52 59.23
N ALA A 222 -67.00 59.97 60.19
CA ALA A 222 -67.27 60.18 61.62
C ALA A 222 -67.19 61.67 62.01
N ARG A 223 -66.15 62.39 61.55
CA ARG A 223 -66.03 63.85 61.76
C ARG A 223 -67.16 64.63 61.12
N LEU A 224 -67.61 64.22 59.92
CA LEU A 224 -68.75 64.84 59.25
C LEU A 224 -70.04 64.65 60.04
N GLU A 225 -70.25 63.46 60.60
CA GLU A 225 -71.39 63.18 61.48
C GLU A 225 -71.34 63.99 62.77
N GLU A 226 -70.18 64.08 63.42
CA GLU A 226 -69.97 64.94 64.59
C GLU A 226 -70.25 66.41 64.27
N ALA A 227 -69.70 66.93 63.16
CA ALA A 227 -69.95 68.30 62.72
C ALA A 227 -71.44 68.54 62.40
N ARG A 228 -72.13 67.55 61.81
CA ARG A 228 -73.59 67.63 61.59
C ARG A 228 -74.35 67.68 62.91
N ARG A 229 -73.98 66.86 63.90
CA ARG A 229 -74.58 66.88 65.24
C ARG A 229 -74.33 68.22 65.94
N GLN A 230 -73.11 68.74 65.89
CA GLN A 230 -72.78 70.07 66.41
C GLN A 230 -73.60 71.16 65.72
N ARG A 231 -73.73 71.10 64.39
CA ARG A 231 -74.56 72.05 63.63
C ARG A 231 -76.04 71.96 64.02
N GLN A 232 -76.56 70.76 64.29
CA GLN A 232 -77.92 70.56 64.79
C GLN A 232 -78.10 71.14 66.19
N ALA A 233 -77.20 70.84 67.12
CA ALA A 233 -77.23 71.40 68.48
C ALA A 233 -77.16 72.94 68.47
N LEU A 234 -76.24 73.53 67.69
CA LEU A 234 -76.16 74.98 67.53
C LEU A 234 -77.43 75.56 66.89
N ALA A 235 -78.07 74.86 65.95
CA ALA A 235 -79.34 75.30 65.38
C ALA A 235 -80.47 75.28 66.42
N GLU A 236 -80.53 74.24 67.26
CA GLU A 236 -81.47 74.17 68.39
C GLU A 236 -81.21 75.26 69.43
N GLU A 237 -79.94 75.55 69.77
CA GLU A 237 -79.56 76.67 70.63
C GLU A 237 -79.97 78.02 70.05
N VAL A 238 -79.75 78.24 68.74
CA VAL A 238 -80.18 79.47 68.06
C VAL A 238 -81.70 79.62 68.11
N GLU A 239 -82.46 78.54 67.88
CA GLU A 239 -83.93 78.59 67.99
C GLU A 239 -84.39 78.82 69.44
N ALA A 240 -83.74 78.21 70.43
CA ALA A 240 -84.02 78.46 71.85
C ALA A 240 -83.69 79.90 72.26
N LEU A 241 -82.58 80.46 71.77
CA LEU A 241 -82.20 81.86 71.98
C LEU A 241 -83.14 82.83 71.29
N LYS A 242 -83.63 82.51 70.07
CA LYS A 242 -84.68 83.30 69.43
C LYS A 242 -85.97 83.27 70.24
N ALA A 243 -86.36 82.10 70.76
CA ALA A 243 -87.53 81.95 71.60
C ALA A 243 -87.39 82.73 72.92
N SER A 244 -86.23 82.67 73.59
CA SER A 244 -85.98 83.44 74.80
C SER A 244 -85.93 84.94 74.52
N LEU A 245 -85.34 85.37 73.40
CA LEU A 245 -85.36 86.77 72.95
C LEU A 245 -86.80 87.24 72.68
N SER A 246 -87.64 86.39 72.08
CA SER A 246 -89.05 86.72 71.85
C SER A 246 -89.81 86.89 73.16
N LYS A 247 -89.61 85.97 74.13
CA LYS A 247 -90.18 86.08 75.48
C LYS A 247 -89.67 87.32 76.21
N ALA A 248 -88.37 87.60 76.18
CA ALA A 248 -87.79 88.79 76.79
C ALA A 248 -88.32 90.08 76.15
N ARG A 249 -88.53 90.10 74.82
CA ARG A 249 -89.20 91.22 74.14
C ARG A 249 -90.66 91.37 74.55
N GLU A 250 -91.35 90.28 74.81
CA GLU A 250 -92.74 90.27 75.25
C GLU A 250 -92.87 90.71 76.71
N GLU A 251 -91.98 90.25 77.59
CA GLU A 251 -91.80 90.75 78.95
C GLU A 251 -91.41 92.24 78.98
N LEU A 252 -90.54 92.68 78.06
CA LEU A 252 -90.22 94.10 77.89
C LEU A 252 -91.46 94.90 77.50
N ARG A 253 -92.26 94.43 76.53
CA ARG A 253 -93.54 95.07 76.17
C ARG A 253 -94.52 95.12 77.34
N GLN A 254 -94.65 94.03 78.08
CA GLN A 254 -95.53 93.98 79.26
C GLN A 254 -95.05 94.91 80.38
N THR A 255 -93.73 95.05 80.56
CA THR A 255 -93.18 96.00 81.54
C THR A 255 -93.33 97.45 81.06
N GLU A 256 -93.13 97.73 79.77
CA GLU A 256 -93.43 99.04 79.17
C GLU A 256 -94.91 99.40 79.33
N GLU A 257 -95.83 98.43 79.12
CA GLU A 257 -97.27 98.59 79.37
C GLU A 257 -97.58 98.79 80.86
N ARG A 258 -96.94 98.06 81.78
CA ARG A 258 -97.07 98.28 83.23
C ARG A 258 -96.57 99.67 83.64
N VAL A 259 -95.45 100.12 83.09
CA VAL A 259 -94.92 101.47 83.35
C VAL A 259 -95.89 102.52 82.80
N ARG A 260 -96.46 102.32 81.60
CA ARG A 260 -97.54 103.16 81.07
C ARG A 260 -98.75 103.20 81.98
N ASN A 261 -99.22 102.05 82.46
CA ASN A 261 -100.36 101.96 83.35
C ASN A 261 -100.08 102.61 84.72
N LEU A 262 -98.86 102.48 85.25
CA LEU A 262 -98.44 103.16 86.47
C LEU A 262 -98.33 104.68 86.28
N LEU A 263 -97.89 105.15 85.10
CA LEU A 263 -97.90 106.57 84.76
C LEU A 263 -99.33 107.11 84.67
N VAL A 264 -100.26 106.36 84.07
CA VAL A 264 -101.69 106.71 84.05
C VAL A 264 -102.28 106.72 85.46
N GLN A 265 -101.91 105.76 86.32
CA GLN A 265 -102.32 105.77 87.74
C GLN A 265 -101.74 106.95 88.52
N ALA A 266 -100.51 107.38 88.20
CA ALA A 266 -99.92 108.59 88.78
C ALA A 266 -100.66 109.87 88.33
N GLU A 267 -101.09 109.94 87.06
CA GLU A 267 -101.93 111.05 86.57
C GLU A 267 -103.32 111.07 87.25
N VAL A 268 -103.94 109.91 87.45
CA VAL A 268 -105.25 109.80 88.13
C VAL A 268 -105.15 110.19 89.61
N LEU A 269 -104.10 109.78 90.31
CA LEU A 269 -103.86 110.15 91.72
C LEU A 269 -103.49 111.64 91.89
N GLN A 270 -102.87 112.27 90.89
CA GLN A 270 -102.74 113.73 90.85
C GLN A 270 -104.10 114.43 90.65
N GLY A 271 -104.99 113.84 89.84
CA GLY A 271 -106.36 114.32 89.65
C GLY A 271 -107.22 114.27 90.93
N GLU A 272 -107.11 113.20 91.71
CA GLU A 272 -107.87 113.02 92.97
C GLU A 272 -107.41 113.98 94.08
N ARG A 273 -106.12 114.36 94.12
CA ARG A 273 -105.63 115.41 95.01
C ARG A 273 -106.21 116.80 94.67
N GLY A 274 -106.52 117.06 93.40
CA GLY A 274 -107.15 118.31 92.97
C GLY A 274 -108.61 118.43 93.41
N GLN A 275 -109.35 117.32 93.47
CA GLN A 275 -110.77 117.30 93.81
C GLN A 275 -111.04 117.39 95.33
N LEU A 276 -110.17 116.81 96.17
CA LEU A 276 -110.29 116.90 97.64
C LEU A 276 -109.98 118.31 98.20
N ALA A 277 -109.23 119.13 97.48
CA ALA A 277 -109.01 120.53 97.84
C ALA A 277 -110.25 121.41 97.60
N GLN A 278 -111.12 121.07 96.65
CA GLN A 278 -112.34 121.84 96.34
C GLN A 278 -113.52 121.54 97.26
N SER A 279 -113.57 120.36 97.90
CA SER A 279 -114.61 120.00 98.88
C SER A 279 -114.45 120.66 100.25
N LEU A 280 -113.28 121.20 100.58
CA LEU A 280 -113.02 121.89 101.87
C LEU A 280 -113.46 123.36 101.91
N ILE A 281 -113.95 123.93 100.80
CA ILE A 281 -114.30 125.36 100.69
C ILE A 281 -115.83 125.62 100.72
N ARG A 282 -116.69 124.59 100.70
CA ARG A 282 -118.16 124.75 100.64
C ARG A 282 -118.98 124.49 101.93
N LEU A 283 -118.34 124.25 103.08
CA LEU A 283 -119.05 124.01 104.36
C LEU A 283 -118.68 125.01 105.47
N SER A 284 -118.23 126.23 105.10
CA SER A 284 -118.00 127.34 106.04
C SER A 284 -118.97 128.53 105.83
N GLN A 285 -120.21 128.27 105.43
CA GLN A 285 -121.34 129.20 105.56
C GLN A 285 -122.61 128.44 105.94
#